data_AF-A0A952RRE9-F1
#
_entry.id   AF-A0A952RRE9-F1
#
_cell.length_a   1.000
_cell.length_b   1.000
_cell.length_c   1.000
_cell.angle_alpha   90.00
_cell.angle_beta   90.00
_cell.angle_gamma   90.00
#
_symmetry.space_group_name_H-M   'P 1'
#
loop_
_entity.id
_entity.type
_entity.pdbx_description
1 polymer ?
#
loop_
_entity_poly.entity_id
_entity_poly.type
_entity_poly.pdbx_seq_one_letter_code
_entity_poly.pdbx_strand_id
1 'polypeptide(L)'
;MPALRFLPCGIFLALLCLPACTVAPELEEEEPASTESAYFGTIPDMVPISAPAGAVASWAQPDSEGAFDQYGYCGATAASNLLRWYGKEVAPRRAIDDGCWSYVGTTPSTLAAYLRDKHSELDCSYRTLDFYADGLATLRRSLEAGRPVIIQFMTGSLNAHWVTAIGVRGAGDDPEIVVMSWAGFYTLQWSRLQDAWRRAWGGYYPHVICDAVSPLAAALHVDR
;
A
#
# COMPACT_ATOMS: atom_id res chain seq x y z
N MET A 1 57.19 -52.26 -0.99
CA MET A 1 58.61 -51.91 -1.24
C MET A 1 58.82 -51.87 -2.75
N PRO A 2 59.53 -50.93 -3.41
CA PRO A 2 59.84 -49.49 -3.19
C PRO A 2 58.95 -48.58 -4.11
N ALA A 3 58.62 -47.33 -3.80
CA ALA A 3 59.35 -46.05 -3.92
C ALA A 3 59.87 -45.68 -5.33
N LEU A 4 59.35 -44.58 -5.92
CA LEU A 4 60.02 -43.48 -6.66
C LEU A 4 58.93 -42.62 -7.36
N ARG A 5 58.51 -41.47 -6.81
CA ARG A 5 59.03 -40.10 -7.03
C ARG A 5 59.08 -39.67 -8.50
N PHE A 6 58.24 -38.69 -8.89
CA PHE A 6 58.60 -37.49 -9.67
C PHE A 6 57.44 -36.46 -9.63
N LEU A 7 57.66 -35.36 -8.90
CA LEU A 7 57.18 -34.00 -9.25
C LEU A 7 58.33 -33.35 -10.05
N PRO A 8 58.12 -32.36 -10.95
CA PRO A 8 57.42 -31.12 -10.59
C PRO A 8 56.70 -30.36 -11.72
N CYS A 9 56.09 -29.23 -11.33
CA CYS A 9 56.24 -27.91 -11.97
C CYS A 9 54.99 -27.29 -12.64
N GLY A 10 54.61 -26.11 -12.11
CA GLY A 10 53.82 -25.09 -12.79
C GLY A 10 52.31 -25.21 -12.58
N ILE A 11 51.53 -24.20 -12.23
CA ILE A 11 51.70 -22.74 -12.15
C ILE A 11 50.68 -22.29 -11.09
N PHE A 12 51.12 -21.58 -10.04
CA PHE A 12 50.23 -20.91 -9.10
C PHE A 12 49.84 -19.56 -9.73
N LEU A 13 48.65 -19.46 -10.32
CA LEU A 13 48.06 -18.19 -10.71
C LEU A 13 47.34 -17.61 -9.50
N ALA A 14 48.03 -16.73 -8.76
CA ALA A 14 47.41 -15.94 -7.70
C ALA A 14 46.49 -14.89 -8.33
N LEU A 15 45.18 -15.19 -8.38
CA LEU A 15 44.17 -14.21 -8.73
C LEU A 15 44.06 -13.21 -7.57
N LEU A 16 44.57 -12.00 -7.77
CA LEU A 16 44.36 -10.84 -6.91
C LEU A 16 42.87 -10.47 -6.96
N CYS A 17 42.09 -10.97 -6.01
CA CYS A 17 40.76 -10.43 -5.73
C CYS A 17 40.93 -9.03 -5.11
N LEU A 18 40.83 -8.01 -5.95
CA LEU A 18 40.60 -6.64 -5.47
C LEU A 18 39.26 -6.63 -4.72
N PRO A 19 39.18 -6.05 -3.51
CA PRO A 19 37.90 -5.72 -2.92
C PRO A 19 37.28 -4.64 -3.82
N ALA A 20 36.25 -5.01 -4.59
CA ALA A 20 35.38 -4.03 -5.18
C ALA A 20 34.75 -3.26 -4.03
N CYS A 21 35.20 -2.03 -3.79
CA CYS A 21 34.43 -1.03 -3.06
C CYS A 21 33.16 -0.78 -3.88
N THR A 22 32.14 -1.62 -3.70
CA THR A 22 30.76 -1.28 -4.00
C THR A 22 30.39 -0.17 -3.04
N VAL A 23 30.53 1.07 -3.51
CA VAL A 23 29.82 2.22 -2.96
C VAL A 23 28.35 1.83 -3.08
N ALA A 24 27.73 1.50 -1.94
CA ALA A 24 26.28 1.37 -1.88
C ALA A 24 25.71 2.70 -2.38
N PRO A 25 24.76 2.72 -3.32
CA PRO A 25 24.10 3.96 -3.69
C PRO A 25 23.52 4.56 -2.41
N GLU A 26 23.92 5.80 -2.10
CA GLU A 26 23.23 6.62 -1.10
C GLU A 26 21.75 6.63 -1.49
N LEU A 27 20.92 5.99 -0.68
CA LEU A 27 19.49 6.18 -0.73
C LEU A 27 19.28 7.63 -0.33
N GLU A 28 18.98 8.49 -1.31
CA GLU A 28 18.50 9.84 -1.05
C GLU A 28 17.29 9.70 -0.12
N GLU A 29 17.45 10.17 1.12
CA GLU A 29 16.34 10.33 2.05
C GLU A 29 15.43 11.41 1.46
N GLU A 30 14.41 10.97 0.70
CA GLU A 30 13.32 11.83 0.26
C GLU A 30 12.72 12.51 1.49
N GLU A 31 12.80 13.84 1.55
CA GLU A 31 12.13 14.60 2.60
C GLU A 31 10.63 14.27 2.58
N PRO A 32 10.00 14.06 3.75
CA PRO A 32 8.58 13.75 3.80
C PRO A 32 7.80 14.93 3.22
N ALA A 33 7.13 14.69 2.09
CA ALA A 33 6.21 15.61 1.46
C ALA A 33 5.27 16.24 2.51
N SER A 34 5.08 17.57 2.40
CA SER A 34 4.24 18.34 3.31
C SER A 34 2.79 17.85 3.25
N THR A 35 2.26 17.43 4.39
CA THR A 35 0.85 17.02 4.56
C THR A 35 -0.13 18.19 4.42
N GLU A 36 0.34 19.44 4.48
CA GLU A 36 -0.50 20.63 4.51
C GLU A 36 -0.88 21.16 3.13
N SER A 37 -0.02 21.01 2.12
CA SER A 37 -0.29 21.55 0.79
C SER A 37 -1.27 20.69 0.02
N ALA A 38 -1.40 19.39 0.31
CA ALA A 38 -2.11 18.42 -0.51
C ALA A 38 -3.66 18.50 -0.51
N TYR A 39 -4.25 19.63 -0.14
CA TYR A 39 -5.58 19.61 0.47
C TYR A 39 -6.49 20.82 0.26
N PHE A 40 -7.74 20.54 -0.15
CA PHE A 40 -8.84 21.51 -0.12
C PHE A 40 -10.14 20.99 0.55
N GLY A 41 -10.12 19.85 1.25
CA GLY A 41 -11.35 19.31 1.85
C GLY A 41 -11.14 18.49 3.10
N THR A 42 -11.68 18.96 4.24
CA THR A 42 -11.66 18.28 5.54
C THR A 42 -12.05 16.80 5.41
N ILE A 43 -11.14 15.86 5.68
CA ILE A 43 -11.48 14.46 5.99
C ILE A 43 -11.92 14.53 7.44
N PRO A 44 -13.23 14.62 7.73
CA PRO A 44 -13.66 15.13 9.03
C PRO A 44 -13.34 14.18 10.19
N ASP A 45 -12.87 12.94 9.92
CA ASP A 45 -12.86 11.88 10.92
C ASP A 45 -11.62 10.95 10.85
N MET A 46 -10.54 11.31 10.14
CA MET A 46 -9.28 10.55 10.21
C MET A 46 -8.46 11.00 11.42
N VAL A 47 -8.46 10.19 12.48
CA VAL A 47 -7.70 10.47 13.70
C VAL A 47 -6.33 9.80 13.63
N PRO A 48 -5.21 10.56 13.67
CA PRO A 48 -3.88 9.97 13.68
C PRO A 48 -3.67 9.05 14.89
N ILE A 49 -3.00 7.93 14.67
CA ILE A 49 -2.64 6.97 15.72
C ILE A 49 -1.17 6.55 15.58
N SER A 50 -0.61 5.98 16.64
CA SER A 50 0.65 5.26 16.54
C SER A 50 0.51 4.02 15.66
N ALA A 51 1.62 3.62 15.02
CA ALA A 51 1.69 2.39 14.25
C ALA A 51 1.20 1.19 15.09
N PRO A 52 0.26 0.36 14.58
CA PRO A 52 -0.09 -0.90 15.23
C PRO A 52 1.14 -1.81 15.36
N ALA A 53 1.16 -2.65 16.40
CA ALA A 53 2.26 -3.58 16.62
C ALA A 53 2.44 -4.51 15.40
N GLY A 54 3.68 -4.59 14.88
CA GLY A 54 4.01 -5.42 13.72
C GLY A 54 3.62 -4.83 12.36
N ALA A 55 2.97 -3.67 12.31
CA ALA A 55 2.64 -3.02 11.04
C ALA A 55 3.89 -2.49 10.34
N VAL A 56 3.93 -2.65 9.01
CA VAL A 56 4.93 -2.00 8.15
C VAL A 56 4.68 -0.50 8.08
N ALA A 57 5.75 0.29 7.97
CA ALA A 57 5.62 1.74 7.87
C ALA A 57 4.80 2.16 6.65
N SER A 58 4.06 3.26 6.78
CA SER A 58 3.27 3.85 5.69
C SER A 58 4.16 4.70 4.81
N TRP A 59 3.97 4.61 3.49
CA TRP A 59 4.61 5.50 2.53
C TRP A 59 4.04 6.91 2.63
N ALA A 60 4.94 7.90 2.52
CA ALA A 60 4.54 9.26 2.19
C ALA A 60 3.92 9.29 0.79
N GLN A 61 2.94 10.16 0.60
CA GLN A 61 2.47 10.46 -0.75
C GLN A 61 3.46 11.46 -1.36
N PRO A 62 3.93 11.27 -2.60
CA PRO A 62 4.78 12.25 -3.26
C PRO A 62 4.01 13.56 -3.50
N ASP A 63 4.74 14.67 -3.56
CA ASP A 63 4.18 15.95 -3.98
C ASP A 63 3.59 15.82 -5.40
N SER A 64 2.39 16.36 -5.62
CA SER A 64 1.74 16.37 -6.92
C SER A 64 1.91 17.73 -7.59
N GLU A 65 2.54 17.74 -8.76
CA GLU A 65 2.63 18.91 -9.65
C GLU A 65 1.42 19.03 -10.60
N GLY A 66 0.34 18.27 -10.35
CA GLY A 66 -0.77 18.11 -11.27
C GLY A 66 -1.41 19.43 -11.72
N ALA A 67 -1.69 19.55 -13.02
CA ALA A 67 -2.58 20.59 -13.53
C ALA A 67 -3.94 20.47 -12.83
N PHE A 68 -4.44 21.54 -12.23
CA PHE A 68 -5.67 21.62 -11.41
C PHE A 68 -5.55 21.31 -9.91
N ASP A 69 -4.37 21.44 -9.29
CA ASP A 69 -4.18 21.26 -7.83
C ASP A 69 -4.66 19.89 -7.32
N GLN A 70 -4.70 18.88 -8.21
CA GLN A 70 -5.10 17.54 -7.86
C GLN A 70 -3.90 16.83 -7.24
N TYR A 71 -3.91 16.72 -5.92
CA TYR A 71 -2.97 15.92 -5.14
C TYR A 71 -3.23 14.40 -5.29
N GLY A 72 -3.30 13.94 -6.55
CA GLY A 72 -3.94 12.71 -7.01
C GLY A 72 -3.10 11.43 -6.92
N TYR A 73 -2.09 11.40 -6.04
CA TYR A 73 -1.21 10.24 -5.86
C TYR A 73 -1.62 9.32 -4.71
N CYS A 74 -2.78 9.56 -4.09
CA CYS A 74 -3.30 8.72 -3.01
C CYS A 74 -3.52 7.26 -3.44
N GLY A 75 -3.95 7.02 -4.68
CA GLY A 75 -4.15 5.64 -5.19
C GLY A 75 -2.84 4.87 -5.37
N ALA A 76 -1.81 5.48 -5.95
CA ALA A 76 -0.48 4.89 -6.04
C ALA A 76 0.16 4.67 -4.65
N THR A 77 -0.09 5.59 -3.71
CA THR A 77 0.36 5.45 -2.32
C THR A 77 -0.35 4.30 -1.61
N ALA A 78 -1.68 4.16 -1.79
CA ALA A 78 -2.43 3.04 -1.27
C ALA A 78 -1.97 1.71 -1.90
N ALA A 79 -1.71 1.67 -3.20
CA ALA A 79 -1.14 0.49 -3.86
C ALA A 79 0.23 0.11 -3.27
N SER A 80 1.10 1.10 -3.05
CA SER A 80 2.43 0.90 -2.48
C SER A 80 2.34 0.38 -1.04
N ASN A 81 1.47 0.96 -0.21
CA ASN A 81 1.21 0.49 1.15
C ASN A 81 0.69 -0.95 1.16
N LEU A 82 -0.27 -1.28 0.28
CA LEU A 82 -0.75 -2.66 0.10
C LEU A 82 0.41 -3.62 -0.25
N LEU A 83 1.27 -3.23 -1.19
CA LEU A 83 2.40 -4.06 -1.64
C LEU A 83 3.41 -4.34 -0.52
N ARG A 84 3.64 -3.38 0.40
CA ARG A 84 4.48 -3.63 1.59
C ARG A 84 3.94 -4.74 2.47
N TRP A 85 2.61 -4.84 2.62
CA TRP A 85 2.00 -5.97 3.33
C TRP A 85 2.28 -7.31 2.65
N TYR A 86 2.52 -7.31 1.33
CA TYR A 86 2.92 -8.50 0.58
C TYR A 86 4.44 -8.68 0.46
N GLY A 87 5.23 -7.95 1.25
CA GLY A 87 6.70 -8.03 1.25
C GLY A 87 7.34 -7.40 0.01
N LYS A 88 6.62 -6.53 -0.70
CA LYS A 88 7.09 -5.86 -1.90
C LYS A 88 7.34 -4.39 -1.61
N GLU A 89 8.59 -3.97 -1.78
CA GLU A 89 9.01 -2.58 -1.58
C GLU A 89 8.94 -1.83 -2.92
N VAL A 90 7.77 -1.25 -3.20
CA VAL A 90 7.53 -0.39 -4.36
C VAL A 90 7.14 0.99 -3.84
N ALA A 91 7.97 1.99 -4.08
CA ALA A 91 7.67 3.37 -3.70
C ALA A 91 6.53 3.95 -4.56
N PRO A 92 5.74 4.90 -4.04
CA PRO A 92 4.63 5.50 -4.79
C PRO A 92 5.04 6.12 -6.14
N ARG A 93 6.20 6.79 -6.21
CA ARG A 93 6.72 7.34 -7.47
C ARG A 93 6.93 6.25 -8.52
N ARG A 94 7.51 5.11 -8.11
CA ARG A 94 7.67 3.96 -9.00
C ARG A 94 6.33 3.39 -9.45
N ALA A 95 5.35 3.28 -8.56
CA ALA A 95 4.01 2.83 -8.91
C ALA A 95 3.34 3.76 -9.93
N ILE A 96 3.51 5.09 -9.80
CA ILE A 96 3.04 6.09 -10.77
C ILE A 96 3.69 5.85 -12.15
N ASP A 97 5.01 5.74 -12.19
CA ASP A 97 5.77 5.51 -13.42
C ASP A 97 5.40 4.19 -14.10
N ASP A 98 5.05 3.18 -13.30
CA ASP A 98 4.59 1.87 -13.78
C ASP A 98 3.10 1.82 -14.17
N GLY A 99 2.39 2.96 -14.13
CA GLY A 99 1.02 3.11 -14.64
C GLY A 99 -0.09 3.07 -13.59
N CYS A 100 0.22 3.17 -12.29
CA CYS A 100 -0.77 3.29 -11.22
C CYS A 100 -1.36 4.71 -11.10
N TRP A 101 -1.30 5.53 -12.15
CA TRP A 101 -1.82 6.89 -12.18
C TRP A 101 -2.14 7.32 -13.62
N SER A 102 -3.05 8.29 -13.77
CA SER A 102 -3.42 8.92 -15.03
C SER A 102 -3.56 10.43 -14.85
N TYR A 103 -3.72 11.19 -15.93
CA TYR A 103 -3.90 12.65 -15.88
C TYR A 103 -4.97 13.14 -14.89
N VAL A 104 -5.99 12.32 -14.58
CA VAL A 104 -7.09 12.64 -13.64
C VAL A 104 -6.96 11.93 -12.29
N GLY A 105 -5.76 11.46 -11.94
CA GLY A 105 -5.52 10.67 -10.73
C GLY A 105 -5.56 9.16 -10.95
N THR A 106 -5.63 8.42 -9.85
CA THR A 106 -5.80 6.96 -9.86
C THR A 106 -7.29 6.62 -9.90
N THR A 107 -7.77 6.19 -11.07
CA THR A 107 -9.12 5.64 -11.21
C THR A 107 -9.16 4.18 -10.75
N PRO A 108 -10.34 3.63 -10.43
CA PRO A 108 -10.50 2.20 -10.19
C PRO A 108 -9.89 1.28 -11.27
N SER A 109 -10.10 1.59 -12.54
CA SER A 109 -9.59 0.80 -13.65
C SER A 109 -8.08 0.89 -13.77
N THR A 110 -7.50 2.08 -13.53
CA THR A 110 -6.05 2.29 -13.48
C THR A 110 -5.40 1.46 -12.38
N LEU A 111 -5.95 1.52 -11.16
CA LEU A 111 -5.45 0.75 -10.02
C LEU A 111 -5.54 -0.76 -10.26
N ALA A 112 -6.68 -1.23 -10.78
CA ALA A 112 -6.89 -2.63 -11.11
C ALA A 112 -5.92 -3.13 -12.18
N ALA A 113 -5.73 -2.35 -13.24
CA ALA A 113 -4.81 -2.70 -14.32
C ALA A 113 -3.36 -2.77 -13.82
N TYR A 114 -2.92 -1.77 -13.04
CA TYR A 114 -1.59 -1.78 -12.43
C TYR A 114 -1.34 -3.04 -11.60
N LEU A 115 -2.24 -3.37 -10.66
CA LEU A 115 -2.04 -4.54 -9.79
C LEU A 115 -2.07 -5.85 -10.58
N ARG A 116 -3.00 -6.00 -11.54
CA ARG A 116 -3.08 -7.19 -12.39
C ARG A 116 -1.83 -7.37 -13.26
N ASP A 117 -1.33 -6.29 -13.87
CA ASP A 117 -0.28 -6.38 -14.89
C ASP A 117 1.13 -6.41 -14.27
N LYS A 118 1.31 -5.80 -13.08
CA LYS A 118 2.63 -5.71 -12.41
C LYS A 118 2.81 -6.67 -11.24
N HIS A 119 1.71 -7.12 -10.63
CA HIS A 119 1.71 -7.95 -9.43
C HIS A 119 0.68 -9.08 -9.53
N SER A 120 0.62 -9.71 -10.72
CA SER A 120 -0.35 -10.76 -11.08
C SER A 120 -0.40 -11.94 -10.10
N GLU A 121 0.72 -12.24 -9.44
CA GLU A 121 0.87 -13.30 -8.45
C GLU A 121 0.08 -13.06 -7.16
N LEU A 122 -0.38 -11.83 -6.92
CA LEU A 122 -1.25 -11.51 -5.79
C LEU A 122 -2.73 -11.74 -6.09
N ASP A 123 -3.08 -11.88 -7.37
CA ASP A 123 -4.46 -12.00 -7.87
C ASP A 123 -5.39 -10.92 -7.31
N CYS A 124 -4.94 -9.67 -7.41
CA CYS A 124 -5.69 -8.51 -6.96
C CYS A 124 -6.81 -8.16 -7.93
N SER A 125 -7.98 -7.88 -7.39
CA SER A 125 -9.16 -7.48 -8.16
C SER A 125 -9.79 -6.22 -7.59
N TYR A 126 -10.09 -5.28 -8.47
CA TYR A 126 -11.01 -4.20 -8.13
C TYR A 126 -12.43 -4.75 -8.12
N ARG A 127 -13.14 -4.47 -7.02
CA ARG A 127 -14.50 -4.91 -6.80
C ARG A 127 -15.35 -3.73 -6.33
N THR A 128 -16.63 -3.83 -6.60
CA THR A 128 -17.65 -2.96 -6.04
C THR A 128 -18.61 -3.80 -5.23
N LEU A 129 -18.91 -3.39 -4.00
CA LEU A 129 -20.09 -3.94 -3.31
C LEU A 129 -21.31 -3.13 -3.70
N ASP A 130 -22.46 -3.81 -3.78
CA ASP A 130 -23.76 -3.17 -3.96
C ASP A 130 -24.08 -2.23 -2.80
N PHE A 131 -24.94 -1.23 -3.03
CA PHE A 131 -25.30 -0.22 -2.03
C PHE A 131 -25.78 -0.82 -0.69
N TYR A 132 -26.52 -1.93 -0.75
CA TYR A 132 -27.08 -2.63 0.41
C TYR A 132 -26.16 -3.72 1.00
N ALA A 133 -24.96 -3.90 0.44
CA ALA A 133 -24.03 -4.89 0.95
C ALA A 133 -23.53 -4.53 2.35
N ASP A 134 -23.22 -5.57 3.12
CA ASP A 134 -22.53 -5.45 4.40
C ASP A 134 -21.03 -5.24 4.16
N GLY A 135 -20.67 -3.96 4.01
CA GLY A 135 -19.28 -3.53 3.83
C GLY A 135 -18.41 -3.88 5.03
N LEU A 136 -18.93 -3.80 6.25
CA LEU A 136 -18.16 -4.05 7.48
C LEU A 136 -17.81 -5.53 7.59
N ALA A 137 -18.78 -6.41 7.37
CA ALA A 137 -18.52 -7.84 7.38
C ALA A 137 -17.57 -8.25 6.25
N THR A 138 -17.64 -7.59 5.09
CA THR A 138 -16.68 -7.83 4.00
C THR A 138 -15.26 -7.43 4.38
N LEU A 139 -15.10 -6.24 4.97
CA LEU A 139 -13.81 -5.75 5.44
C LEU A 139 -13.23 -6.65 6.54
N ARG A 140 -14.03 -6.99 7.56
CA ARG A 140 -13.64 -7.93 8.63
C ARG A 140 -13.19 -9.27 8.07
N ARG A 141 -13.98 -9.91 7.19
CA ARG A 141 -13.61 -11.19 6.56
C ARG A 141 -12.30 -11.13 5.77
N SER A 142 -12.05 -10.03 5.07
CA SER A 142 -10.79 -9.86 4.33
C SER A 142 -9.61 -9.79 5.29
N LEU A 143 -9.70 -8.93 6.31
CA LEU A 143 -8.64 -8.71 7.29
C LEU A 143 -8.38 -9.96 8.14
N GLU A 144 -9.42 -10.66 8.61
CA GLU A 144 -9.29 -11.94 9.33
C GLU A 144 -8.63 -13.03 8.48
N ALA A 145 -8.83 -12.98 7.16
CA ALA A 145 -8.17 -13.88 6.22
C ALA A 145 -6.74 -13.44 5.85
N GLY A 146 -6.19 -12.43 6.54
CA GLY A 146 -4.82 -11.96 6.28
C GLY A 146 -4.69 -11.07 5.04
N ARG A 147 -5.78 -10.42 4.60
CA ARG A 147 -5.83 -9.67 3.34
C ARG A 147 -6.16 -8.18 3.58
N PRO A 148 -5.16 -7.28 3.59
CA PRO A 148 -5.41 -5.85 3.64
C PRO A 148 -6.20 -5.38 2.41
N VAL A 149 -6.95 -4.29 2.56
CA VAL A 149 -7.92 -3.84 1.56
C VAL A 149 -7.64 -2.40 1.17
N ILE A 150 -7.55 -2.11 -0.12
CA ILE A 150 -7.57 -0.71 -0.57
C ILE A 150 -9.02 -0.25 -0.64
N ILE A 151 -9.33 0.88 0.00
CA ILE A 151 -10.68 1.47 0.03
C ILE A 151 -10.61 2.87 -0.56
N GLN A 152 -11.60 3.22 -1.39
CA GLN A 152 -11.83 4.60 -1.82
C GLN A 152 -13.06 5.18 -1.15
N PHE A 153 -12.96 6.40 -0.65
CA PHE A 153 -14.10 7.13 -0.09
C PHE A 153 -14.05 8.61 -0.47
N MET A 154 -15.19 9.29 -0.40
CA MET A 154 -15.28 10.72 -0.69
C MET A 154 -14.84 11.57 0.51
N THR A 155 -13.94 12.50 0.28
CA THR A 155 -13.48 13.51 1.26
C THR A 155 -14.10 14.89 1.04
N GLY A 156 -14.95 15.01 0.01
CA GLY A 156 -15.71 16.20 -0.32
C GLY A 156 -16.71 15.88 -1.43
N SER A 157 -17.39 16.90 -1.98
CA SER A 157 -18.37 16.71 -3.06
C SER A 157 -17.74 16.19 -4.35
N LEU A 158 -16.46 16.50 -4.61
CA LEU A 158 -15.74 16.14 -5.83
C LEU A 158 -14.38 15.48 -5.57
N ASN A 159 -14.04 15.20 -4.31
CA ASN A 159 -12.73 14.68 -3.93
C ASN A 159 -12.86 13.26 -3.41
N ALA A 160 -12.14 12.32 -4.03
CA ALA A 160 -12.05 10.93 -3.60
C ALA A 160 -10.65 10.64 -3.09
N HIS A 161 -10.54 9.81 -2.06
CA HIS A 161 -9.28 9.43 -1.44
C HIS A 161 -9.14 7.92 -1.32
N TRP A 162 -7.94 7.41 -1.59
CA TRP A 162 -7.60 5.99 -1.48
C TRP A 162 -6.75 5.77 -0.22
N VAL A 163 -7.09 4.74 0.56
CA VAL A 163 -6.31 4.30 1.73
C VAL A 163 -6.16 2.78 1.73
N THR A 164 -5.23 2.25 2.52
CA THR A 164 -5.13 0.81 2.78
C THR A 164 -5.63 0.49 4.18
N ALA A 165 -6.76 -0.20 4.30
CA ALA A 165 -7.28 -0.70 5.57
C ALA A 165 -6.52 -1.95 6.02
N ILE A 166 -6.13 -1.96 7.29
CA ILE A 166 -5.27 -2.98 7.91
C ILE A 166 -5.83 -3.51 9.23
N GLY A 167 -6.95 -2.96 9.72
CA GLY A 167 -7.56 -3.45 10.93
C GLY A 167 -8.92 -2.86 11.24
N VAL A 168 -9.59 -3.47 12.22
CA VAL A 168 -10.85 -3.04 12.83
C VAL A 168 -10.68 -3.10 14.34
N ARG A 169 -10.93 -1.99 15.03
CA ARG A 169 -10.87 -1.88 16.49
C ARG A 169 -12.28 -1.69 17.06
N GLY A 170 -12.59 -2.45 18.10
CA GLY A 170 -13.92 -2.50 18.71
C GLY A 170 -14.89 -3.50 18.06
N ALA A 171 -15.85 -3.93 18.88
CA ALA A 171 -16.93 -4.84 18.53
C ALA A 171 -18.16 -4.09 18.00
N GLY A 172 -19.13 -4.84 17.48
CA GLY A 172 -20.45 -4.31 17.09
C GLY A 172 -20.50 -3.64 15.72
N ASP A 173 -21.47 -2.72 15.57
CA ASP A 173 -21.92 -2.18 14.29
C ASP A 173 -21.23 -0.87 13.88
N ASP A 174 -20.52 -0.21 14.80
CA ASP A 174 -19.79 1.04 14.52
C ASP A 174 -18.36 1.02 15.11
N PRO A 175 -17.49 0.10 14.66
CA PRO A 175 -16.10 0.04 15.10
C PRO A 175 -15.22 1.11 14.42
N GLU A 176 -14.00 1.27 14.92
CA GLU A 176 -12.97 2.07 14.27
C GLU A 176 -12.21 1.25 13.22
N ILE A 177 -12.05 1.80 12.02
CA ILE A 177 -11.26 1.21 10.94
C ILE A 177 -9.85 1.78 10.98
N VAL A 178 -8.85 0.90 11.05
CA VAL A 178 -7.43 1.28 11.03
C VAL A 178 -6.92 1.29 9.59
N VAL A 179 -6.37 2.41 9.15
CA VAL A 179 -5.88 2.60 7.78
C VAL A 179 -4.48 3.18 7.73
N MET A 180 -3.78 2.89 6.64
CA MET A 180 -2.53 3.53 6.24
C MET A 180 -2.80 4.57 5.15
N SER A 181 -2.29 5.77 5.37
CA SER A 181 -2.31 6.90 4.43
C SER A 181 -1.12 7.81 4.77
N TRP A 182 -0.68 8.69 3.86
CA TRP A 182 0.19 9.84 4.16
C TRP A 182 1.29 9.65 5.22
N ALA A 183 2.21 8.70 5.02
CA ALA A 183 3.31 8.40 5.95
C ALA A 183 2.89 7.99 7.37
N GLY A 184 1.61 7.79 7.63
CA GLY A 184 1.07 7.52 8.96
C GLY A 184 -0.03 6.46 9.00
N PHE A 185 -0.60 6.35 10.20
CA PHE A 185 -1.70 5.46 10.52
C PHE A 185 -2.82 6.28 11.12
N TYR A 186 -4.04 5.89 10.78
CA TYR A 186 -5.23 6.62 11.17
C TYR A 186 -6.35 5.67 11.56
N THR A 187 -7.28 6.17 12.34
CA THR A 187 -8.57 5.53 12.61
C THR A 187 -9.69 6.35 12.00
N LEU A 188 -10.75 5.68 11.54
CA LEU A 188 -12.00 6.29 11.10
C LEU A 188 -13.17 5.53 11.72
N GLN A 189 -14.21 6.23 12.18
CA GLN A 189 -15.44 5.56 12.62
C GLN A 189 -16.16 4.92 11.43
N TRP A 190 -16.64 3.69 11.59
CA TRP A 190 -17.25 2.91 10.51
C TRP A 190 -18.46 3.60 9.90
N SER A 191 -19.37 4.15 10.69
CA SER A 191 -20.58 4.85 10.24
C SER A 191 -20.23 6.02 9.30
N ARG A 192 -19.18 6.77 9.65
CA ARG A 192 -18.66 7.88 8.84
C ARG A 192 -18.00 7.37 7.55
N LEU A 193 -17.15 6.35 7.67
CA LEU A 193 -16.49 5.75 6.52
C LEU A 193 -17.51 5.16 5.56
N GLN A 194 -18.51 4.42 6.04
CA GLN A 194 -19.53 3.76 5.23
C GLN A 194 -20.29 4.76 4.38
N ASP A 195 -20.73 5.87 4.97
CA ASP A 195 -21.41 6.94 4.23
C ASP A 195 -20.51 7.59 3.18
N ALA A 196 -19.24 7.82 3.49
CA ALA A 196 -18.26 8.36 2.54
C ALA A 196 -17.89 7.38 1.42
N TRP A 197 -17.80 6.10 1.77
CA TRP A 197 -17.46 5.00 0.86
C TRP A 197 -18.61 4.73 -0.12
N ARG A 198 -19.87 4.69 0.36
CA ARG A 198 -21.07 4.56 -0.51
C ARG A 198 -21.20 5.70 -1.51
N ARG A 199 -20.82 6.93 -1.13
CA ARG A 199 -20.93 8.09 -2.02
C ARG A 199 -19.86 8.11 -3.11
N ALA A 200 -18.81 7.29 -3.00
CA ALA A 200 -17.79 7.22 -4.03
C ALA A 200 -18.39 6.70 -5.34
N TRP A 201 -18.17 7.45 -6.43
CA TRP A 201 -18.58 7.08 -7.80
C TRP A 201 -20.06 6.68 -7.96
N GLY A 202 -20.97 7.30 -7.20
CA GLY A 202 -22.41 7.19 -7.45
C GLY A 202 -23.12 5.99 -6.80
N GLY A 203 -22.62 5.44 -5.70
CA GLY A 203 -23.41 4.53 -4.84
C GLY A 203 -22.77 3.18 -4.52
N TYR A 204 -21.65 2.84 -5.15
CA TYR A 204 -20.99 1.56 -4.92
C TYR A 204 -19.85 1.69 -3.92
N TYR A 205 -19.42 0.55 -3.35
CA TYR A 205 -18.25 0.47 -2.47
C TYR A 205 -16.99 0.10 -3.29
N PRO A 206 -16.25 1.04 -3.88
CA PRO A 206 -15.00 0.76 -4.60
C PRO A 206 -13.91 0.25 -3.65
N HIS A 207 -13.37 -0.94 -3.91
CA HIS A 207 -12.26 -1.49 -3.14
C HIS A 207 -11.40 -2.46 -3.96
N VAL A 208 -10.18 -2.71 -3.50
CA VAL A 208 -9.31 -3.75 -4.06
C VAL A 208 -8.95 -4.73 -2.96
N ILE A 209 -9.15 -6.02 -3.25
CA ILE A 209 -8.71 -7.14 -2.42
C ILE A 209 -7.87 -8.06 -3.31
N CYS A 210 -6.80 -8.59 -2.74
CA CYS A 210 -5.97 -9.63 -3.36
C CYS A 210 -6.32 -10.98 -2.74
N ASP A 211 -6.29 -12.05 -3.53
CA ASP A 211 -6.60 -13.38 -3.04
C ASP A 211 -5.40 -14.03 -2.30
N ALA A 212 -4.18 -13.55 -2.55
CA ALA A 212 -3.01 -13.92 -1.77
C ALA A 212 -3.14 -13.48 -0.29
N VAL A 213 -2.66 -14.31 0.63
CA VAL A 213 -2.56 -13.97 2.06
C VAL A 213 -1.26 -13.22 2.30
N SER A 214 -1.32 -12.11 3.05
CA SER A 214 -0.14 -11.35 3.42
C SER A 214 0.81 -12.19 4.30
N PRO A 215 2.13 -12.18 4.05
CA PRO A 215 3.13 -12.74 4.98
C PRO A 215 3.12 -12.05 6.35
N LEU A 216 2.50 -10.87 6.45
CA LEU A 216 2.34 -10.08 7.67
C LEU A 216 0.92 -10.19 8.24
N ALA A 217 0.12 -11.19 7.84
CA ALA A 217 -1.26 -11.37 8.28
C ALA A 217 -1.43 -11.33 9.81
N ALA A 218 -0.45 -11.81 10.58
CA ALA A 218 -0.48 -11.79 12.04
C ALA A 218 -0.47 -10.37 12.65
N ALA A 219 -0.06 -9.36 11.89
CA ALA A 219 -0.08 -7.95 12.30
C ALA A 219 -1.37 -7.23 11.85
N LEU A 220 -2.23 -7.87 11.06
CA LEU A 220 -3.58 -7.37 10.81
C LEU A 220 -4.45 -7.67 12.03
N HIS A 221 -5.25 -6.69 12.43
CA HIS A 221 -5.98 -6.77 13.70
C HIS A 221 -7.47 -6.59 13.50
N VAL A 222 -8.28 -7.53 14.00
CA VAL A 222 -9.74 -7.43 14.00
C VAL A 222 -10.23 -7.76 15.41
N ASP A 223 -10.68 -6.74 16.14
CA ASP A 223 -11.43 -6.94 17.38
C ASP A 223 -12.80 -7.55 17.08
N ARG A 224 -13.20 -8.50 17.92
CA ARG A 224 -14.50 -9.19 17.84
C ARG A 224 -15.46 -8.66 18.89
#